data_AF-A0A5S9WHZ3-F1
#
_entry.id   AF-A0A5S9WHZ3-F1
#
_cell.length_a   1.000
_cell.length_b   1.000
_cell.length_c   1.000
_cell.angle_alpha   90.00
_cell.angle_beta   90.00
_cell.angle_gamma   90.00
#
_symmetry.space_group_name_H-M   'P 1'
#
loop_
_entity.id
_entity.type
_entity.pdbx_description
1 polymer ?
#
loop_
_entity_poly.entity_id
_entity_poly.type
_entity_poly.pdbx_seq_one_letter_code
_entity_poly.pdbx_strand_id
1 'polypeptide(L)'
;MPFNTLIRNDFLTPVESRILLEEDDTEGVGATLVDPWEVKWGVFLKKRKMKKDSGKGSLNYAIICGWNEIVEANVLEKDDDISIWS
;
A
#
# COMPACT_ATOMS: atom_id res chain seq x y z
N MET A 1 -0.26 13.98 6.12
CA MET A 1 0.87 14.93 6.09
C MET A 1 0.61 15.99 5.03
N PRO A 2 0.96 17.27 5.25
CA PRO A 2 0.99 18.27 4.19
C PRO A 2 2.04 17.88 3.13
N PHE A 3 1.71 17.87 1.84
CA PHE A 3 2.65 17.54 0.74
C PHE A 3 3.97 18.34 0.82
N ASN A 4 3.89 19.55 1.37
CA ASN A 4 4.99 20.51 1.50
C ASN A 4 6.11 20.04 2.46
N THR A 5 5.89 18.98 3.25
CA THR A 5 6.89 18.42 4.16
C THR A 5 7.68 17.26 3.56
N LEU A 6 7.40 16.86 2.32
CA LEU A 6 8.08 15.75 1.66
C LEU A 6 9.38 16.22 1.00
N ILE A 7 10.49 15.54 1.31
CA ILE A 7 11.83 15.82 0.76
C ILE A 7 11.87 15.56 -0.76
N ARG A 8 10.98 14.70 -1.27
CA ARG A 8 10.88 14.36 -2.69
C ARG A 8 9.43 14.06 -3.06
N ASN A 9 8.98 14.58 -4.20
CA ASN A 9 7.63 14.31 -4.76
C ASN A 9 7.61 13.07 -5.68
N ASP A 10 8.77 12.52 -6.03
CA ASP A 10 8.87 11.25 -6.73
C ASP A 10 8.79 10.12 -5.70
N PHE A 11 7.57 9.68 -5.41
CA PHE A 11 7.28 8.63 -4.43
C PHE A 11 7.87 7.27 -4.81
N LEU A 12 8.18 7.06 -6.08
CA LEU A 12 8.67 5.80 -6.62
C LEU A 12 10.08 5.95 -7.16
N THR A 13 10.97 5.07 -6.74
CA THR A 13 12.25 4.86 -7.40
C THR A 13 12.04 4.30 -8.81
N PRO A 14 13.04 4.38 -9.70
CA PRO A 14 12.96 3.75 -11.01
C PRO A 14 12.70 2.24 -10.97
N VAL A 15 13.19 1.55 -9.92
CA VAL A 15 12.95 0.11 -9.70
C VAL A 15 11.49 -0.12 -9.35
N GLU A 16 10.94 0.60 -8.37
CA GLU A 16 9.54 0.49 -7.98
C GLU A 16 8.60 0.85 -9.14
N SER A 17 8.95 1.88 -9.92
CA SER A 17 8.21 2.24 -11.14
C SER A 17 8.16 1.10 -12.16
N ARG A 18 9.26 0.34 -12.33
CA ARG A 18 9.28 -0.84 -13.21
C ARG A 18 8.39 -1.95 -12.69
N ILE A 19 8.43 -2.24 -11.39
CA ILE A 19 7.56 -3.24 -10.74
C ILE A 19 6.07 -2.91 -10.98
N LEU A 20 5.69 -1.62 -10.95
CA LEU A 20 4.30 -1.23 -11.24
C LEU A 20 3.93 -1.38 -12.73
N LEU A 21 4.89 -1.21 -13.65
CA LEU A 21 4.67 -1.30 -15.09
C LEU A 21 4.71 -2.74 -15.61
N GLU A 22 5.52 -3.59 -15.00
CA GLU A 22 5.69 -4.98 -15.39
C GLU A 22 4.43 -5.81 -15.09
N GLU A 23 4.16 -6.78 -15.97
CA GLU A 23 2.98 -7.64 -15.87
C GLU A 23 3.17 -8.83 -14.94
N ASP A 24 4.41 -9.07 -14.54
CA ASP A 24 4.83 -10.11 -13.62
C ASP A 24 4.35 -9.77 -12.21
N ASP A 25 3.60 -10.67 -11.61
CA ASP A 25 3.00 -10.49 -10.29
C ASP A 25 3.89 -11.08 -9.19
N THR A 26 5.18 -11.26 -9.45
CA THR A 26 6.11 -11.85 -8.47
C THR A 26 6.61 -10.81 -7.47
N GLU A 27 7.01 -9.63 -7.93
CA GLU A 27 7.63 -8.57 -7.12
C GLU A 27 6.61 -7.59 -6.51
N GLY A 28 6.94 -7.06 -5.33
CA GLY A 28 6.16 -6.05 -4.63
C GLY A 28 7.00 -4.83 -4.25
N VAL A 29 6.34 -3.80 -3.74
CA VAL A 29 6.94 -2.51 -3.41
C VAL A 29 6.78 -2.24 -1.92
N GLY A 30 7.86 -1.81 -1.27
CA GLY A 30 7.80 -1.33 0.10
C GLY A 30 7.07 0.00 0.16
N ALA A 31 6.20 0.17 1.16
CA ALA A 31 5.53 1.44 1.41
C ALA A 31 5.59 1.76 2.90
N THR A 32 5.47 3.05 3.23
CA THR A 32 5.36 3.51 4.61
C THR A 32 3.95 4.07 4.82
N LEU A 33 3.20 3.47 5.73
CA LEU A 33 1.97 4.05 6.25
C LEU A 33 2.30 4.93 7.45
N VAL A 34 1.56 6.01 7.63
CA VAL A 34 1.72 6.91 8.77
C VAL A 34 0.37 7.01 9.44
N ASP A 35 0.32 6.69 10.73
CA ASP A 35 -0.92 6.74 11.51
C ASP A 35 -1.21 8.16 12.05
N PRO A 36 -2.38 8.39 12.69
CA PRO A 36 -2.73 9.70 13.25
C PRO A 36 -1.79 10.22 14.35
N TRP A 37 -1.00 9.34 14.98
CA TRP A 37 0.01 9.68 15.98
C TRP A 37 1.41 9.88 15.37
N GLU A 38 1.48 9.99 14.04
CA GLU A 38 2.71 10.16 13.25
C GLU A 38 3.68 8.96 13.33
N VAL A 39 3.20 7.81 13.81
CA VAL A 39 4.01 6.59 13.82
C VAL A 39 4.07 6.01 12.41
N LYS A 40 5.27 5.59 12.02
CA LYS A 40 5.55 5.06 10.68
C LYS A 40 5.56 3.54 10.70
N TRP A 41 4.81 2.94 9.80
CA TRP A 41 4.63 1.51 9.66
C TRP A 41 5.11 1.05 8.29
N GLY A 42 6.06 0.12 8.27
CA GLY A 42 6.53 -0.49 7.03
C GLY A 42 5.54 -1.55 6.56
N VAL A 43 5.09 -1.44 5.31
CA VAL A 43 4.24 -2.46 4.68
C VAL A 43 4.80 -2.87 3.33
N PHE A 44 4.38 -4.02 2.85
CA PHE A 44 4.72 -4.49 1.51
C PHE A 44 3.47 -4.60 0.66
N LEU A 45 3.43 -3.84 -0.44
CA LEU A 45 2.33 -3.81 -1.40
C LEU A 45 2.64 -4.71 -2.57
N LYS A 46 1.66 -5.50 -3.00
CA LYS A 46 1.78 -6.38 -4.15
C LYS A 46 0.65 -6.14 -5.13
N LYS A 47 1.01 -5.96 -6.40
CA LYS A 47 0.07 -5.83 -7.51
C LYS A 47 -0.72 -7.14 -7.66
N ARG A 48 -2.04 -7.04 -7.78
CA ARG A 48 -2.94 -8.16 -8.05
C ARG A 48 -3.84 -7.82 -9.23
N LYS A 49 -3.98 -8.79 -10.14
CA LYS A 49 -4.95 -8.77 -11.22
C LYS A 49 -6.24 -9.43 -10.71
N MET A 50 -7.31 -8.66 -10.56
CA MET A 50 -8.63 -9.19 -10.24
C MET A 50 -9.45 -9.31 -11.50
N LYS A 51 -9.97 -10.51 -11.78
CA LYS A 51 -11.02 -10.69 -12.79
C LYS A 51 -12.37 -10.38 -12.16
N LYS A 52 -13.14 -9.50 -12.81
CA LYS A 52 -14.54 -9.29 -12.46
C LYS A 52 -15.41 -10.22 -13.31
N ASP A 53 -16.59 -10.56 -12.80
CA ASP A 53 -17.57 -11.39 -13.51
C ASP A 53 -18.00 -10.81 -14.86
N SER A 54 -17.93 -9.47 -14.99
CA SER A 54 -18.13 -8.75 -16.25
C SER A 54 -17.08 -9.02 -17.35
N GLY A 55 -16.07 -9.85 -17.09
CA GLY A 55 -14.93 -10.10 -17.99
C GLY A 55 -13.87 -9.00 -17.99
N LYS A 56 -14.13 -7.84 -17.35
CA LYS A 56 -13.15 -6.77 -17.19
C LYS A 56 -12.20 -7.07 -16.04
N GLY A 57 -10.90 -6.90 -16.28
CA GLY A 57 -9.87 -6.95 -15.23
C GLY A 57 -9.74 -5.60 -14.52
N SER A 58 -9.54 -5.62 -13.20
CA SER A 58 -9.02 -4.48 -12.46
C SER A 58 -7.67 -4.80 -11.87
N LEU A 59 -6.82 -3.78 -11.78
CA LEU A 59 -5.57 -3.85 -11.05
C LEU A 59 -5.80 -3.29 -9.65
N ASN A 60 -5.39 -4.03 -8.62
CA ASN A 60 -5.34 -3.53 -7.25
C ASN A 60 -3.96 -3.79 -6.63
N TYR A 61 -3.68 -3.08 -5.54
CA TYR A 61 -2.53 -3.38 -4.68
C TYR A 61 -3.07 -3.96 -3.37
N ALA A 62 -2.50 -5.08 -2.95
CA ALA A 62 -2.80 -5.73 -1.69
C ALA A 62 -1.62 -5.56 -0.74
N ILE A 63 -1.89 -5.25 0.53
CA ILE A 63 -0.89 -5.35 1.59
C ILE A 63 -0.69 -6.84 1.88
N ILE A 64 0.53 -7.33 1.70
CA ILE A 64 0.86 -8.75 1.92
C ILE A 64 1.74 -8.97 3.16
N CYS A 65 2.28 -7.90 3.74
CA CYS A 65 3.13 -7.93 4.92
C CYS A 65 3.00 -6.61 5.71
N GLY A 66 3.16 -6.67 7.04
CA GLY A 66 3.13 -5.52 7.95
C GLY A 66 1.76 -5.15 8.50
N TRP A 67 0.66 -5.68 7.95
CA TRP A 67 -0.69 -5.29 8.40
C TRP A 67 -1.01 -5.70 9.84
N ASN A 68 -0.58 -6.90 10.27
CA ASN A 68 -0.88 -7.39 11.62
C ASN A 68 -0.28 -6.51 12.73
N GLU A 69 0.92 -5.97 12.50
CA GLU A 69 1.59 -5.07 13.46
C GLU A 69 0.80 -3.77 13.63
N ILE A 70 0.23 -3.25 12.54
CA ILE A 70 -0.62 -2.05 12.56
C ILE A 70 -1.91 -2.32 13.33
N VAL A 71 -2.55 -3.46 13.07
CA VAL A 71 -3.78 -3.88 13.77
C VAL A 71 -3.55 -3.98 15.27
N GLU A 72 -2.49 -4.66 15.68
CA GLU A 72 -2.16 -4.84 17.10
C GLU A 72 -1.83 -3.50 17.79
N ALA A 73 -1.00 -2.67 17.16
CA ALA A 73 -0.58 -1.40 17.75
C ALA A 73 -1.70 -0.36 17.85
N ASN A 74 -2.64 -0.37 16.91
CA ASN A 74 -3.79 0.55 16.89
C ASN A 74 -5.02 -0.05 17.59
N VAL A 75 -4.92 -1.27 18.14
CA VAL A 75 -6.01 -2.00 18.81
C VAL A 75 -7.26 -2.11 17.92
N LEU A 76 -7.02 -2.38 16.63
CA LEU A 76 -8.10 -2.51 15.66
C LEU A 76 -8.81 -3.86 15.82
N GLU A 77 -10.13 -3.81 15.80
CA GLU A 77 -10.98 -4.98 15.84
C GLU A 77 -11.61 -5.28 14.48
N LYS A 78 -12.26 -6.44 14.40
CA LYS A 78 -13.04 -6.79 13.21
C LYS A 78 -14.18 -5.78 13.05
N ASP A 79 -14.42 -5.36 11.82
CA ASP A 79 -15.49 -4.44 11.43
C ASP A 79 -15.23 -2.97 11.82
N ASP A 80 -14.02 -2.65 12.32
CA ASP A 80 -13.57 -1.27 12.46
C ASP A 80 -13.40 -0.60 11.08
N ASP A 81 -13.87 0.65 10.99
CA ASP A 81 -13.71 1.47 9.81
C ASP A 81 -12.32 2.09 9.76
N ILE A 82 -11.56 1.72 8.72
CA ILE A 82 -10.25 2.29 8.41
C ILE A 82 -10.31 3.13 7.15
N SER A 83 -9.63 4.27 7.17
CA SER A 83 -9.46 5.12 5.98
C SER A 83 -7.98 5.29 5.66
N ILE A 84 -7.61 4.95 4.43
CA ILE A 84 -6.24 5.08 3.91
C ILE A 84 -6.24 6.19 2.86
N TRP A 85 -5.29 7.12 2.97
CA TRP A 85 -5.15 8.27 2.08
C TRP A 85 -3.74 8.30 1.50
N SER A 86 -3.59 8.71 0.23
CA SER A 86 -2.31 8.92 -0.46
C SER A 86 -2.26 10.30 -1.09
#